data_AF-A0A7S1PWN1-F1
#
_entry.id   AF-A0A7S1PWN1-F1
#
_cell.length_a   1.000
_cell.length_b   1.000
_cell.length_c   1.000
_cell.angle_alpha   90.00
_cell.angle_beta   90.00
_cell.angle_gamma   90.00
#
_symmetry.space_group_name_H-M   'P 1'
#
loop_
_entity.id
_entity.type
_entity.pdbx_description
1 polymer ?
#
loop_
_entity_poly.entity_id
_entity_poly.type
_entity_poly.pdbx_seq_one_letter_code
_entity_poly.pdbx_strand_id
1 'polypeptide(L)'
;MTISLLPAFAGFSDFFAAHLEDFKKVYDSVEADKEPLPGDWEAKVTPMQRLCFIRAMRMDCLKSAVITFISNQIGQQFVEPPTFDIAKSFAGSVNATPLIFILSPGTDPVSDVIAFAESLGMAKRFESISLGQ
;
A
#
# COMPACT_ATOMS: atom_id res chain seq x y z
N MET A 1 -0.24 8.29 26.46
CA MET A 1 -0.42 7.76 25.08
C MET A 1 -0.60 6.26 25.12
N THR A 2 -1.48 5.67 24.30
CA THR A 2 -1.76 4.22 24.30
C THR A 2 -0.56 3.36 23.94
N ILE A 3 0.39 3.88 23.16
CA ILE A 3 1.63 3.15 22.80
C ILE A 3 2.56 2.88 23.97
N SER A 4 2.52 3.68 25.05
CA SER A 4 3.33 3.45 26.25
C SER A 4 2.92 2.23 27.06
N LEU A 5 1.78 1.60 26.72
CA LEU A 5 1.37 0.33 27.31
C LEU A 5 2.12 -0.86 26.71
N LEU A 6 2.76 -0.67 25.55
CA LEU A 6 3.55 -1.71 24.91
C LEU A 6 4.93 -1.79 25.59
N PRO A 7 5.44 -3.00 25.92
CA PRO A 7 6.72 -3.15 26.60
C PRO A 7 7.89 -2.50 25.88
N ALA A 8 7.86 -2.48 24.54
CA ALA A 8 8.88 -1.85 23.70
C ALA A 8 8.95 -0.31 23.84
N PHE A 9 7.94 0.32 24.44
CA PHE A 9 7.83 1.77 24.61
C PHE A 9 7.82 2.17 26.10
N ALA A 10 8.38 1.32 26.98
CA ALA A 10 8.57 1.67 28.38
C ALA A 10 9.38 2.98 28.51
N GLY A 11 8.93 3.88 29.38
CA GLY A 11 9.55 5.21 29.56
C GLY A 11 9.26 6.22 28.43
N PHE A 12 8.50 5.84 27.39
CA PHE A 12 8.19 6.75 26.29
C PHE A 12 7.39 7.99 26.73
N SER A 13 6.39 7.82 27.60
CA SER A 13 5.54 8.95 28.03
C SER A 13 6.35 10.02 28.76
N ASP A 14 7.27 9.61 29.64
CA ASP A 14 8.14 10.54 30.39
C ASP A 14 9.14 11.21 29.44
N PHE A 15 9.74 10.45 28.53
CA PHE A 15 10.65 11.00 27.52
C PHE A 15 9.95 12.01 26.60
N PHE A 16 8.73 11.69 26.16
CA PHE A 16 7.92 12.56 25.33
C PHE A 16 7.60 13.89 26.03
N ALA A 17 7.17 13.82 27.29
CA ALA A 17 6.89 15.01 28.09
C ALA A 17 8.13 15.89 28.32
N ALA A 18 9.31 15.29 28.43
CA ALA A 18 10.57 16.02 28.60
C ALA A 18 11.12 16.65 27.30
N HIS A 19 10.76 16.13 26.12
CA HIS A 19 11.34 16.55 24.83
C HIS A 19 10.28 17.06 23.84
N LEU A 20 9.26 17.77 24.32
CA LEU A 20 8.11 18.21 23.51
C LEU A 20 8.52 19.02 22.26
N GLU A 21 9.57 19.84 22.34
CA GLU A 21 10.01 20.66 21.21
C GLU A 21 10.53 19.80 20.04
N ASP A 22 11.22 18.70 20.32
CA ASP A 22 11.72 17.81 19.27
C ASP A 22 10.60 16.99 18.65
N PHE A 23 9.66 16.50 19.47
CA PHE A 23 8.47 15.83 18.97
C PHE A 23 7.55 16.78 18.20
N LYS A 24 7.52 18.07 18.55
CA LYS A 24 6.79 19.09 17.81
C LYS A 24 7.36 19.28 16.40
N LYS A 25 8.69 19.23 16.22
CA LYS A 25 9.30 19.28 14.87
C LYS A 25 8.82 18.13 14.00
N VAL A 26 8.81 16.91 14.53
CA VAL A 26 8.29 15.73 13.82
C VAL A 26 6.80 15.86 13.54
N TYR A 27 6.02 16.32 14.52
CA TYR A 27 4.58 16.49 14.40
C TYR A 27 4.19 17.59 13.39
N ASP A 28 4.94 18.68 13.30
CA ASP A 28 4.67 19.79 12.39
C ASP A 28 5.22 19.54 10.97
N SER A 29 6.10 18.54 10.78
CA SER A 29 6.67 18.20 9.47
C SER A 29 5.63 17.63 8.51
N VAL A 30 5.60 18.08 7.26
CA VAL A 30 4.71 17.52 6.23
C VAL A 30 5.03 16.04 5.97
N GLU A 31 6.31 15.66 6.09
CA GLU A 31 6.82 14.32 5.87
C GLU A 31 7.24 13.66 7.18
N ALA A 32 6.36 13.70 8.20
CA ALA A 32 6.64 13.18 9.54
C ALA A 32 7.09 11.71 9.55
N ASP A 33 6.68 10.91 8.56
CA ASP A 33 7.12 9.52 8.40
C ASP A 33 8.58 9.38 7.99
N LYS A 34 9.22 10.42 7.46
CA LYS A 34 10.62 10.47 7.06
C LYS A 34 11.54 11.13 8.08
N GLU A 35 10.97 11.89 9.02
CA GLU A 35 11.74 12.51 10.10
C GLU A 35 12.35 11.45 11.03
N PRO A 36 13.58 11.65 11.52
CA PRO A 36 14.16 10.78 12.53
C PRO A 36 13.38 10.91 13.85
N LEU A 37 13.18 9.79 14.54
CA LEU A 37 12.60 9.80 15.88
C LEU A 37 13.55 10.52 16.86
N PRO A 38 13.03 11.41 17.73
CA PRO A 38 13.88 12.14 18.68
C PRO A 38 14.67 11.23 19.63
N GLY A 39 15.89 11.65 19.96
CA GLY A 39 16.80 10.92 20.84
C GLY A 39 17.20 9.56 20.28
N ASP A 40 17.28 8.55 21.16
CA ASP A 40 17.70 7.20 20.77
C ASP A 40 16.54 6.33 20.27
N TRP A 41 15.33 6.88 20.14
CA TRP A 41 14.15 6.07 19.82
C TRP A 41 14.25 5.41 18.45
N GLU A 42 14.89 6.06 17.46
CA GLU A 42 15.11 5.48 16.14
C GLU A 42 15.91 4.17 16.21
N ALA A 43 16.90 4.10 17.11
CA ALA A 43 17.72 2.90 17.31
C ALA A 43 17.06 1.86 18.23
N LYS A 44 16.13 2.27 19.09
CA LYS A 44 15.46 1.40 20.07
C LYS A 44 14.26 0.65 19.50
N VAL A 45 13.65 1.17 18.43
CA VAL A 45 12.44 0.59 17.84
C VAL A 45 12.76 -0.17 16.56
N THR A 46 12.06 -1.29 16.37
CA THR A 46 12.04 -1.97 15.07
C THR A 46 11.26 -1.15 14.03
N PRO A 47 11.45 -1.42 12.72
CA PRO A 47 10.67 -0.74 11.68
C PRO A 47 9.15 -0.89 11.85
N MET A 48 8.67 -2.04 12.35
CA MET A 48 7.25 -2.25 12.67
C MET A 48 6.80 -1.39 13.86
N GLN A 49 7.59 -1.32 14.92
CA GLN A 49 7.29 -0.47 16.08
C GLN A 49 7.32 1.01 15.69
N ARG A 50 8.19 1.42 14.77
CA ARG A 50 8.20 2.77 14.20
C ARG A 50 6.84 3.13 13.57
N LEU A 51 6.16 2.19 12.91
CA LEU A 51 4.80 2.44 12.41
C LEU A 51 3.80 2.70 13.55
N CYS A 52 3.94 2.02 14.69
CA CYS A 52 3.11 2.31 15.87
C CYS A 52 3.34 3.73 16.38
N PHE A 53 4.59 4.21 16.34
CA PHE A 53 4.92 5.58 16.69
C PHE A 53 4.24 6.58 15.74
N ILE A 54 4.42 6.41 14.43
CA ILE A 54 3.80 7.31 13.42
C ILE A 54 2.28 7.28 13.55
N ARG A 55 1.67 6.10 13.75
CA ARG A 55 0.23 5.99 14.00
C ARG A 55 -0.25 6.80 15.20
N ALA A 56 0.54 6.88 16.27
CA ALA A 56 0.19 7.61 17.48
C ALA A 56 0.37 9.13 17.34
N MET A 57 1.38 9.56 16.57
CA MET A 57 1.73 10.97 16.41
C MET A 57 1.06 11.63 15.19
N ARG A 58 1.13 11.01 14.01
CA ARG A 58 0.72 11.56 12.71
C ARG A 58 0.07 10.48 11.85
N MET A 59 -1.20 10.18 12.17
CA MET A 59 -1.98 9.13 11.53
C MET A 59 -2.16 9.34 10.02
N ASP A 60 -2.20 10.59 9.57
CA ASP A 60 -2.27 10.98 8.16
C ASP A 60 -1.04 10.53 7.35
N CYS A 61 0.15 10.54 7.95
CA CYS A 61 1.39 10.04 7.33
C CYS A 61 1.52 8.51 7.38
N LEU A 62 0.63 7.81 8.10
CA LEU A 62 0.76 6.36 8.29
C LEU A 62 0.73 5.59 6.97
N LYS A 63 -0.07 6.03 5.99
CA LYS A 63 -0.12 5.38 4.67
C LYS A 63 1.25 5.42 3.98
N SER A 64 1.90 6.58 3.97
CA SER A 64 3.25 6.74 3.40
C SER A 64 4.30 5.91 4.17
N ALA A 65 4.21 5.91 5.50
CA ALA A 65 5.09 5.11 6.35
C ALA A 65 4.96 3.61 6.06
N VAL A 66 3.72 3.11 5.90
CA VAL A 66 3.45 1.69 5.58
C VAL A 66 3.97 1.34 4.19
N ILE A 67 3.79 2.21 3.19
CA ILE A 67 4.34 2.01 1.84
C ILE A 67 5.86 1.85 1.93
N THR A 68 6.54 2.79 2.58
CA THR A 68 8.00 2.76 2.76
C THR A 68 8.45 1.51 3.51
N PHE A 69 7.72 1.10 4.55
CA PHE A 69 8.01 -0.13 5.29
C PHE A 69 7.92 -1.36 4.39
N ILE A 70 6.85 -1.53 3.61
CA ILE A 70 6.66 -2.68 2.73
C ILE A 70 7.73 -2.68 1.63
N SER A 71 8.01 -1.52 1.03
CA SER A 71 9.06 -1.37 0.01
C SER A 71 10.41 -1.83 0.51
N ASN A 72 10.79 -1.47 1.74
CA ASN A 72 12.09 -1.80 2.32
C ASN A 72 12.18 -3.23 2.85
N GLN A 73 11.09 -3.82 3.34
CA GLN A 73 11.10 -5.15 3.98
C GLN A 73 10.78 -6.29 3.02
N ILE A 74 9.91 -6.06 2.03
CA ILE A 74 9.37 -7.09 1.14
C ILE A 74 9.70 -6.77 -0.32
N GLY A 75 9.58 -5.50 -0.71
CA GLY A 75 9.94 -5.03 -2.04
C GLY A 75 8.96 -4.01 -2.61
N GLN A 76 9.46 -3.15 -3.48
CA GLN A 76 8.72 -2.05 -4.10
C GLN A 76 7.52 -2.54 -4.93
N GLN A 77 7.62 -3.71 -5.57
CA GLN A 77 6.54 -4.29 -6.38
C GLN A 77 5.27 -4.65 -5.59
N PHE A 78 5.34 -4.67 -4.26
CA PHE A 78 4.19 -4.98 -3.40
C PHE A 78 3.38 -3.74 -3.00
N VAL A 79 3.87 -2.54 -3.31
CA VAL A 79 3.14 -1.27 -3.10
C VAL A 79 2.73 -0.61 -4.41
N GLU A 80 3.21 -1.14 -5.53
CA GLU A 80 2.86 -0.68 -6.87
C GLU A 80 1.71 -1.52 -7.44
N PRO A 81 0.72 -0.89 -8.10
CA PRO A 81 -0.31 -1.64 -8.77
C PRO A 81 0.32 -2.47 -9.91
N PRO A 82 -0.02 -3.76 -10.04
CA PRO A 82 0.47 -4.55 -11.16
C PRO A 82 -0.08 -4.02 -12.48
N THR A 83 0.73 -4.09 -13.53
CA THR A 83 0.27 -3.80 -14.89
C THR A 83 -0.81 -4.79 -15.30
N PHE A 84 -1.85 -4.31 -15.97
CA PHE A 84 -2.87 -5.17 -16.55
C PHE A 84 -2.26 -6.11 -17.59
N ASP A 85 -2.51 -7.41 -17.47
CA ASP A 85 -2.00 -8.43 -18.37
C ASP A 85 -3.03 -9.56 -18.50
N ILE A 86 -3.81 -9.49 -19.58
CA ILE A 86 -4.86 -10.48 -19.84
C ILE A 86 -4.29 -11.85 -20.18
N ALA A 87 -3.11 -11.92 -20.81
CA ALA A 87 -2.50 -13.19 -21.18
C ALA A 87 -2.10 -13.99 -19.93
N LYS A 88 -1.48 -13.33 -18.94
CA LYS A 88 -1.18 -13.96 -17.64
C LYS A 88 -2.44 -14.37 -16.89
N SER A 89 -3.45 -13.52 -16.87
CA SER A 89 -4.72 -13.79 -16.18
C SER A 89 -5.45 -14.99 -16.81
N PHE A 90 -5.46 -15.06 -18.14
CA PHE A 90 -6.09 -16.15 -18.89
C PHE A 90 -5.35 -17.48 -18.72
N ALA A 91 -4.01 -17.48 -18.69
CA ALA A 91 -3.22 -18.68 -18.48
C ALA A 91 -3.50 -19.38 -17.13
N GLY A 92 -3.89 -18.62 -16.10
CA GLY A 92 -4.30 -19.15 -14.80
C GLY A 92 -5.79 -19.52 -14.70
N SER A 93 -6.58 -19.26 -15.74
CA SER A 93 -8.02 -19.51 -15.76
C SER A 93 -8.38 -20.82 -16.46
N VAL A 94 -9.59 -21.31 -16.21
CA VAL A 94 -10.18 -22.46 -16.89
C VAL A 94 -11.63 -22.14 -17.28
N ASN A 95 -12.26 -22.98 -18.09
CA ASN A 95 -13.65 -22.79 -18.53
C ASN A 95 -14.67 -22.66 -17.39
N ALA A 96 -14.35 -23.17 -16.19
CA ALA A 96 -15.18 -23.07 -14.99
C ALA A 96 -14.85 -21.85 -14.11
N THR A 97 -13.83 -21.05 -14.46
CA THR A 97 -13.38 -19.89 -13.68
C THR A 97 -13.48 -18.63 -14.53
N PRO A 98 -14.60 -17.87 -14.43
CA PRO A 98 -14.78 -16.66 -15.21
C PRO A 98 -13.77 -15.58 -14.78
N LEU A 99 -13.27 -14.83 -15.76
CA LEU A 99 -12.44 -13.65 -15.53
C LEU A 99 -13.33 -12.42 -15.36
N ILE A 100 -13.19 -11.73 -14.22
CA ILE A 100 -13.96 -10.52 -13.90
C ILE A 100 -12.98 -9.34 -13.87
N PHE A 101 -13.23 -8.33 -14.70
CA PHE A 101 -12.45 -7.11 -14.75
C PHE A 101 -13.18 -6.00 -13.98
N ILE A 102 -12.52 -5.43 -12.97
CA ILE A 102 -13.04 -4.31 -12.19
C ILE A 102 -12.47 -3.02 -12.78
N LEU A 103 -13.35 -2.18 -13.34
CA LEU A 103 -12.95 -0.98 -14.06
C LEU A 103 -12.97 0.24 -13.16
N SER A 104 -11.93 1.06 -13.28
CA SER A 104 -11.97 2.43 -12.80
C SER A 104 -12.57 3.33 -13.90
N PRO A 105 -13.17 4.47 -13.55
CA PRO A 105 -13.65 5.43 -14.54
C PRO A 105 -12.56 5.79 -15.56
N GLY A 106 -12.87 5.69 -16.85
CA GLY A 106 -11.93 6.00 -17.94
C GLY A 106 -10.98 4.85 -18.33
N THR A 107 -11.09 3.67 -17.72
CA THR A 107 -10.37 2.46 -18.15
C THR A 107 -11.35 1.47 -18.80
N ASP A 108 -11.06 1.02 -20.02
CA ASP A 108 -11.84 0.01 -20.74
C ASP A 108 -10.91 -1.08 -21.31
N PRO A 109 -10.90 -2.30 -20.77
CA PRO A 109 -10.04 -3.39 -21.23
C PRO A 109 -10.65 -4.13 -22.42
N VAL A 110 -11.83 -3.75 -22.90
CA VAL A 110 -12.52 -4.49 -23.98
C VAL A 110 -11.64 -4.57 -25.23
N SER A 111 -10.93 -3.50 -25.59
CA SER A 111 -10.00 -3.51 -26.72
C SER A 111 -8.87 -4.54 -26.54
N ASP A 112 -8.30 -4.61 -25.33
CA ASP A 112 -7.22 -5.55 -25.01
C ASP A 112 -7.73 -7.00 -25.01
N VAL A 113 -8.96 -7.23 -24.56
CA VAL A 113 -9.62 -8.54 -24.59
C VAL A 113 -9.85 -8.99 -26.02
N ILE A 114 -10.35 -8.11 -26.89
CA ILE A 114 -10.59 -8.41 -28.31
C ILE A 114 -9.27 -8.73 -29.02
N ALA A 115 -8.26 -7.86 -28.85
CA ALA A 115 -6.93 -8.08 -29.45
C ALA A 115 -6.30 -9.39 -28.97
N PHE A 116 -6.48 -9.74 -27.69
CA PHE A 116 -6.01 -11.01 -27.16
C PHE A 116 -6.75 -12.21 -27.77
N ALA A 117 -8.09 -12.15 -27.91
CA ALA A 117 -8.86 -13.19 -28.58
C ALA A 117 -8.46 -13.37 -30.05
N GLU A 118 -8.17 -12.28 -30.76
CA GLU A 118 -7.61 -12.30 -32.13
C GLU A 118 -6.25 -12.99 -32.17
N SER A 119 -5.35 -12.68 -31.23
CA SER A 119 -4.02 -13.30 -31.15
C SER A 119 -4.08 -14.82 -30.93
N LEU A 120 -5.13 -15.33 -30.28
CA LEU A 120 -5.39 -16.75 -30.07
C LEU A 120 -6.15 -17.42 -31.23
N GLY A 121 -6.49 -16.68 -32.28
CA GLY A 121 -7.34 -17.18 -33.38
C GLY A 121 -8.80 -17.43 -32.96
N MET A 122 -9.23 -16.87 -31.83
CA MET A 122 -10.55 -17.04 -31.24
C MET A 122 -11.54 -15.92 -31.60
N ALA A 123 -11.17 -15.00 -32.49
CA ALA A 123 -12.02 -13.89 -32.91
C ALA A 123 -13.42 -14.33 -33.37
N LYS A 124 -13.53 -15.44 -34.10
CA LYS A 124 -14.82 -16.00 -34.57
C LYS A 124 -15.68 -16.63 -33.46
N ARG A 125 -15.11 -16.86 -32.28
CA ARG A 125 -15.75 -17.44 -31.10
C ARG A 125 -15.88 -16.44 -29.95
N PHE A 126 -15.52 -15.18 -30.21
CA PHE A 126 -15.65 -14.10 -29.26
C PHE A 126 -16.98 -13.39 -29.49
N GLU A 127 -17.86 -13.44 -28.50
CA GLU A 127 -19.13 -12.72 -28.49
C GLU A 127 -19.10 -11.70 -27.35
N SER A 128 -19.42 -10.45 -27.66
CA SER A 128 -19.49 -9.37 -26.69
C SER A 128 -20.93 -8.88 -26.57
N ILE A 129 -21.41 -8.76 -25.34
CA ILE A 129 -22.74 -8.25 -25.02
C ILE A 129 -22.54 -7.08 -24.07
N SER A 130 -23.02 -5.91 -24.46
CA SER A 130 -23.09 -4.75 -23.58
C SER A 130 -24.36 -4.82 -22.75
N LEU A 131 -24.23 -4.78 -21.42
CA LEU A 131 -25.34 -4.68 -20.50
C LEU A 131 -25.71 -3.19 -20.34
N GLY A 132 -26.33 -2.62 -21.38
CA GLY A 132 -26.95 -1.29 -21.33
C GLY A 132 -28.41 -1.36 -20.88
N GLN A 133 -29.04 -0.19 -20.69
CA GLN A 133 -30.50 -0.06 -20.72
C GLN A 133 -30.97 0.28 -22.14
#